data_AF-A0A382K1K6-F1
#
_entry.id   AF-A0A382K1K6-F1
#
_cell.length_a   1.000
_cell.length_b   1.000
_cell.length_c   1.000
_cell.angle_alpha   90.00
_cell.angle_beta   90.00
_cell.angle_gamma   90.00
#
_symmetry.space_group_name_H-M   'P 1'
#
loop_
_entity.id
_entity.type
_entity.pdbx_description
1 polymer ?
#
loop_
_entity_poly.entity_id
_entity_poly.type
_entity_poly.pdbx_seq_one_letter_code
_entity_poly.pdbx_strand_id
1 'polypeptide(L)' 'ERLGKSHWAVPGPDGDFGFGGHCLPKDVSAIVSEFDSELLKSVLNVNDKVRKNRDWEEMKGRAVVE' A
#
# COMPACT_ATOMS: atom_id res chain seq x y z
N GLU A 1 7.65 5.37 21.14
CA GLU A 1 6.84 4.49 20.27
C GLU A 1 7.61 4.19 18.99
N ARG A 2 7.54 2.97 18.45
CA ARG A 2 8.23 2.56 17.19
C ARG A 2 7.59 3.16 15.94
N LEU A 3 6.29 3.45 16.01
CA LEU A 3 5.50 4.09 14.96
C LEU A 3 4.87 5.35 15.55
N GLY A 4 5.02 6.49 14.87
CA GLY A 4 4.45 7.76 15.34
C GLY A 4 2.93 7.83 15.15
N LYS A 5 2.25 8.74 15.84
CA LYS A 5 0.79 8.92 15.75
C LYS A 5 0.29 9.15 14.31
N SER A 6 1.09 9.79 13.47
CA SER A 6 0.79 10.02 12.05
C SER A 6 0.76 8.74 11.21
N HIS A 7 1.48 7.69 11.60
CA HIS A 7 1.47 6.40 10.86
C HIS A 7 0.13 5.66 10.97
N TRP A 8 -0.69 6.02 11.97
CA TRP A 8 -1.98 5.41 12.24
C TRP A 8 -3.16 6.33 11.91
N ALA A 9 -2.88 7.54 11.42
CA ALA A 9 -3.92 8.50 11.07
C ALA A 9 -4.65 8.05 9.80
N VAL A 10 -5.98 8.13 9.82
CA VAL A 10 -6.85 7.96 8.65
C VAL A 10 -7.89 9.10 8.69
N PRO A 11 -7.93 10.02 7.70
CA PRO A 11 -7.04 10.08 6.53
C PRO A 11 -5.56 10.21 6.91
N GLY A 12 -4.68 9.70 6.04
CA GLY A 12 -3.25 9.82 6.22
C GLY A 12 -2.78 11.27 6.19
N PRO A 13 -1.48 11.53 6.45
CA PRO A 13 -0.91 12.89 6.32
C PRO A 13 -1.05 13.49 4.92
N ASP A 14 -1.26 12.65 3.90
CA ASP A 14 -1.55 12.98 2.51
C ASP A 14 -3.04 13.25 2.23
N GLY A 15 -3.90 13.12 3.24
CA GLY A 15 -5.35 13.34 3.13
C GLY A 15 -6.13 12.17 2.53
N ASP A 16 -5.48 11.04 2.27
CA ASP A 16 -6.10 9.89 1.62
C ASP A 16 -6.49 8.77 2.58
N PHE A 17 -7.43 7.93 2.14
CA PHE A 17 -7.80 6.69 2.82
C PHE A 17 -7.04 5.50 2.23
N GLY A 18 -6.73 4.52 3.07
CA GLY A 18 -5.93 3.36 2.67
C GLY A 18 -4.42 3.60 2.81
N PHE A 19 -3.64 2.52 2.82
CA PHE A 19 -2.20 2.63 2.84
C PHE A 19 -1.66 3.03 1.45
N GLY A 20 -0.55 3.75 1.46
CA GLY A 20 0.17 4.15 0.26
C GLY A 20 1.68 4.23 0.50
N GLY A 21 2.33 5.12 -0.25
CA GLY A 21 3.78 5.25 -0.23
C GLY A 21 4.48 4.05 -0.88
N HIS A 22 5.80 3.99 -0.74
CA HIS A 22 6.63 3.12 -1.57
C HIS A 22 6.80 1.68 -1.05
N CYS A 23 6.74 1.46 0.27
CA CYS A 23 7.06 0.14 0.84
C CYS A 23 5.84 -0.77 0.95
N LEU A 24 4.78 -0.33 1.65
CA LEU A 24 3.70 -1.23 2.04
C LEU A 24 2.89 -1.79 0.86
N PRO A 25 2.49 -0.98 -0.16
CA PRO A 25 1.86 -1.52 -1.36
C PRO A 25 2.73 -2.55 -2.10
N LYS A 26 4.04 -2.28 -2.19
CA LYS A 26 5.01 -3.15 -2.86
C LYS A 26 5.18 -4.49 -2.12
N ASP A 27 5.44 -4.43 -0.82
CA ASP A 27 5.74 -5.63 -0.02
C ASP A 27 4.49 -6.52 0.09
N VAL A 28 3.29 -5.95 0.26
CA VAL A 28 2.04 -6.74 0.27
C VAL A 28 1.79 -7.39 -1.09
N SER A 29 1.99 -6.65 -2.19
CA SER A 29 1.84 -7.20 -3.54
C SER A 29 2.83 -8.34 -3.82
N ALA A 30 4.08 -8.20 -3.37
CA ALA A 30 5.10 -9.25 -3.50
C ALA A 30 4.72 -10.50 -2.71
N ILE A 31 4.21 -10.37 -1.48
CA ILE A 31 3.74 -11.51 -0.67
C ILE A 31 2.54 -12.19 -1.34
N VAL A 32 1.59 -11.43 -1.89
CA VAL A 32 0.46 -12.00 -2.66
C VAL A 32 0.98 -12.77 -3.88
N SER A 33 1.94 -12.21 -4.61
CA SER A 33 2.51 -12.86 -5.79
C SER A 33 3.26 -14.15 -5.46
N GLU A 34 3.96 -14.20 -4.33
CA GLU A 34 4.76 -15.36 -3.92
C GLU A 34 3.91 -16.47 -3.29
N PHE A 35 2.92 -16.10 -2.47
CA PHE A 35 2.19 -17.04 -1.62
C PHE A 35 0.70 -17.19 -1.93
N ASP A 36 0.19 -16.48 -2.93
CA ASP A 36 -1.21 -16.50 -3.37
C ASP A 36 -2.24 -16.26 -2.24
N SER A 37 -1.90 -15.39 -1.29
CA SER A 37 -2.71 -15.18 -0.08
C SER A 37 -4.05 -14.47 -0.38
N GLU A 38 -5.16 -15.20 -0.26
CA GLU A 38 -6.53 -14.65 -0.43
C GLU A 38 -6.86 -13.49 0.52
N LEU A 39 -6.37 -13.55 1.75
CA LEU A 39 -6.55 -12.46 2.71
C LEU A 39 -5.87 -11.18 2.21
N LEU A 40 -4.63 -11.28 1.77
CA LEU A 40 -3.88 -10.11 1.31
C LEU A 40 -4.37 -9.60 -0.05
N LYS A 41 -4.88 -10.47 -0.92
CA LYS A 41 -5.65 -10.04 -2.11
C LYS A 41 -6.85 -9.17 -1.72
N SER A 42 -7.59 -9.59 -0.70
CA SER A 42 -8.74 -8.83 -0.18
C SER A 42 -8.31 -7.48 0.41
N VAL A 43 -7.18 -7.44 1.13
CA VAL A 43 -6.60 -6.20 1.65
C VAL A 43 -6.23 -5.23 0.51
N LEU A 44 -5.56 -5.71 -0.54
CA LEU A 44 -5.24 -4.90 -1.73
C LEU A 44 -6.52 -4.39 -2.40
N ASN A 45 -7.52 -5.26 -2.60
CA ASN A 45 -8.79 -4.89 -3.21
C ASN A 45 -9.57 -3.82 -2.43
N VAL A 46 -9.49 -3.85 -1.09
CA VAL A 46 -10.09 -2.80 -0.26
C VAL A 46 -9.29 -1.51 -0.36
N ASN A 47 -7.96 -1.59 -0.33
CA ASN A 47 -7.08 -0.44 -0.49
C ASN A 47 -7.34 0.29 -1.81
N ASP A 48 -7.43 -0.46 -2.90
CA ASP A 48 -7.70 0.04 -4.25
C ASP A 48 -9.05 0.74 -4.40
N LYS A 49 -10.04 0.39 -3.56
CA LYS A 49 -11.36 1.04 -3.54
C LYS A 49 -11.35 2.39 -2.83
N VAL A 50 -10.51 2.54 -1.80
CA VAL A 50 -10.51 3.73 -0.94
C VAL A 50 -9.39 4.71 -1.28
N ARG A 51 -8.29 4.22 -1.85
CA ARG A 51 -7.13 5.03 -2.19
C ARG A 51 -7.33 5.74 -3.53
N LYS A 52 -7.24 7.06 -3.52
CA LYS A 52 -7.35 7.89 -4.74
C LYS A 52 -6.01 8.08 -5.43
N ASN A 53 -4.95 8.38 -4.68
CA ASN A 53 -3.61 8.56 -5.20
C ASN A 53 -2.78 7.27 -5.09
N ARG A 54 -2.34 6.70 -6.22
CA ARG A 54 -1.56 5.45 -6.31
C ARG A 54 -0.17 5.71 -6.87
N ASP A 55 0.52 6.70 -6.32
CA ASP A 55 1.84 7.18 -6.77
C ASP A 55 2.90 6.07 -6.91
N TRP A 56 2.80 5.01 -6.10
CA TRP A 56 3.70 3.85 -6.17
C TRP A 56 3.64 3.11 -7.52
N GLU A 57 2.56 3.23 -8.28
CA GLU A 57 2.42 2.58 -9.61
C GLU A 57 3.31 3.20 -10.68
N GLU A 58 3.92 4.36 -10.39
CA GLU A 58 4.85 5.03 -11.29
C GLU A 58 6.31 4.93 -10.79
N MET A 59 6.54 4.33 -9.61
CA MET A 59 7.86 4.25 -8.98
C MET A 59 8.72 3.10 -9.53
N LYS A 60 9.26 3.32 -10.72
CA LYS A 60 10.25 2.44 -11.38
C LYS A 60 11.47 2.16 -10.51
N GLY A 61 11.94 0.91 -10.50
CA GLY A 61 13.08 0.48 -9.68
C GLY A 61 12.78 0.40 -8.18
N ARG A 62 11.53 0.67 -7.78
CA ARG A 62 11.04 0.44 -6.42
C ARG A 62 9.81 -0.45 -6.42
N ALA A 63 8.65 0.10 -6.80
CA ALA A 63 7.38 -0.62 -6.76
C ALA A 63 6.98 -1.20 -8.13
N VAL A 64 7.54 -0.69 -9.22
CA VAL A 64 7.38 -1.25 -10.57
C VAL A 64 8.69 -1.89 -11.03
N VAL A 65 8.59 -3.12 -11.55
CA VAL A 65 9.68 -3.81 -12.22
C VAL A 65 9.67 -3.36 -13.68
N GLU A 66 10.65 -2.54 -14.06
CA GLU A 66 11.02 -2.24 -15.44
C GLU A 66 12.39 -2.84 -15.74
#